data_AF-A0A527HQ27-F1
#
_entry.id   AF-A0A527HQ27-F1
#
_cell.length_a   1.000
_cell.length_b   1.000
_cell.length_c   1.000
_cell.angle_alpha   90.00
_cell.angle_beta   90.00
_cell.angle_gamma   90.00
#
_symmetry.space_group_name_H-M   'P 1'
#
loop_
_entity.id
_entity.type
_entity.pdbx_description
1 polymer ?
#
loop_
_entity_poly.entity_id
_entity_poly.type
_entity_poly.pdbx_seq_one_letter_code
_entity_poly.pdbx_strand_id
1 'polypeptide(L)'
;MTQTPSRTAQIRALAQHDVAEAQSALAALLGDLFAMSPRNVRINFDKYSLNSLNGFFEDDGKAYFFKFHQEEREEAMTGEYYRAEILSRAGLPVDQPIHMSAQPGEQILVYRRRT
;
A
#
# COMPACT_ATOMS: atom_id res chain seq x y z
N MET A 1 -25.15 2.07 -11.50
CA MET A 1 -24.70 2.77 -10.27
C MET A 1 -23.20 2.90 -10.37
N THR A 2 -22.66 4.12 -10.46
CA THR A 2 -21.21 4.33 -10.42
C THR A 2 -20.77 4.19 -8.96
N GLN A 3 -20.12 3.07 -8.63
CA GLN A 3 -19.56 2.82 -7.31
C GLN A 3 -18.46 3.85 -7.06
N THR A 4 -18.45 4.48 -5.89
CA THR A 4 -17.34 5.35 -5.48
C THR A 4 -16.07 4.51 -5.47
N PRO A 5 -14.98 4.96 -6.14
CA PRO A 5 -13.74 4.20 -6.17
C PRO A 5 -13.17 4.04 -4.77
N SER A 6 -12.59 2.87 -4.48
CA SER A 6 -11.85 2.66 -3.24
C SER A 6 -10.72 3.67 -3.04
N ARG A 7 -10.23 3.79 -1.79
CA ARG A 7 -9.11 4.69 -1.47
C ARG A 7 -7.85 4.30 -2.22
N THR A 8 -7.53 3.01 -2.29
CA THR A 8 -6.37 2.52 -3.07
C THR A 8 -6.53 2.77 -4.57
N ALA A 9 -7.75 2.61 -5.12
CA ALA A 9 -8.04 2.94 -6.51
C ALA A 9 -7.90 4.44 -6.80
N GLN A 10 -8.41 5.30 -5.91
CA GLN A 10 -8.27 6.75 -6.01
C GLN A 10 -6.81 7.18 -5.95
N ILE A 11 -6.01 6.66 -5.00
CA ILE A 11 -4.57 6.95 -4.89
C ILE A 11 -3.84 6.55 -6.17
N ARG A 12 -4.14 5.37 -6.73
CA ARG A 12 -3.51 4.91 -7.98
C ARG A 12 -3.86 5.81 -9.17
N ALA A 13 -5.13 6.20 -9.28
CA ALA A 13 -5.57 7.12 -10.34
C ALA A 13 -4.88 8.49 -10.21
N LEU A 14 -4.80 9.03 -8.99
CA LEU A 14 -4.08 10.28 -8.72
C LEU A 14 -2.60 10.15 -9.10
N ALA A 15 -1.94 9.04 -8.76
CA ALA A 15 -0.51 8.88 -9.06
C ALA A 15 -0.16 9.00 -10.56
N GLN A 16 -1.12 8.78 -11.46
CA GLN A 16 -0.92 8.93 -12.91
C GLN A 16 -0.97 10.39 -13.40
N HIS A 17 -1.59 11.29 -12.64
CA HIS A 17 -1.94 12.64 -13.11
C HIS A 17 -1.58 13.76 -12.13
N ASP A 18 -1.60 13.47 -10.83
CA ASP A 18 -1.27 14.36 -9.72
C ASP A 18 -0.56 13.58 -8.60
N VAL A 19 0.76 13.50 -8.71
CA VAL A 19 1.60 12.75 -7.77
C VAL A 19 1.56 13.34 -6.37
N ALA A 20 1.45 14.67 -6.25
CA ALA A 20 1.43 15.35 -4.96
C ALA A 20 0.16 15.00 -4.18
N GLU A 21 -1.00 15.03 -4.86
CA GLU A 21 -2.26 14.63 -4.25
C GLU A 21 -2.27 13.14 -3.91
N ALA A 22 -1.70 12.29 -4.77
CA ALA A 22 -1.54 10.86 -4.47
C ALA A 22 -0.69 10.61 -3.20
N GLN A 23 0.40 11.35 -3.04
CA GLN A 23 1.26 11.26 -1.85
C GLN A 23 0.53 11.72 -0.59
N SER A 24 -0.26 12.79 -0.68
CA SER A 24 -1.10 13.31 0.42
C SER A 24 -2.17 12.29 0.84
N ALA A 25 -2.92 11.76 -0.14
CA ALA A 25 -3.95 10.75 0.10
C ALA A 25 -3.37 9.46 0.68
N LEU A 26 -2.17 9.05 0.24
CA LEU A 26 -1.47 7.90 0.81
C LEU A 26 -1.00 8.16 2.24
N ALA A 27 -0.50 9.35 2.56
CA ALA A 27 -0.13 9.71 3.92
C ALA A 27 -1.33 9.65 4.87
N ALA A 28 -2.49 10.15 4.42
CA ALA A 28 -3.74 10.07 5.16
C ALA A 28 -4.20 8.61 5.37
N LEU A 29 -4.13 7.77 4.33
CA LEU A 29 -4.46 6.34 4.44
C LEU A 29 -3.60 5.63 5.50
N LEU A 30 -2.28 5.85 5.48
CA LEU A 30 -1.35 5.27 6.45
C LEU A 30 -1.61 5.78 7.88
N GLY A 31 -1.99 7.04 8.03
CA GLY A 31 -2.40 7.63 9.31
C GLY A 31 -3.68 6.99 9.85
N ASP A 32 -4.71 6.86 9.02
CA ASP A 32 -6.00 6.29 9.41
C ASP A 32 -5.89 4.80 9.78
N LEU A 33 -5.15 4.02 8.98
CA LEU A 33 -5.05 2.57 9.19
C LEU A 33 -4.12 2.20 10.35
N PHE A 34 -3.02 2.93 10.53
CA PHE A 34 -1.91 2.49 11.38
C PHE A 34 -1.44 3.53 12.40
N ALA A 35 -2.13 4.68 12.52
CA ALA A 35 -1.75 5.80 13.37
C ALA A 35 -0.32 6.31 13.14
N MET A 36 0.20 6.17 11.90
CA MET A 36 1.51 6.68 11.51
C MET A 36 1.45 8.16 11.15
N SER A 37 2.59 8.85 11.14
CA SER A 37 2.72 10.22 10.64
C SER A 37 3.73 10.31 9.49
N PRO A 38 3.39 9.76 8.30
CA PRO A 38 4.34 9.64 7.20
C PRO A 38 4.87 10.99 6.73
N ARG A 39 6.18 11.05 6.54
CA ARG A 39 6.93 12.16 5.95
C ARG A 39 7.68 11.65 4.73
N ASN A 40 8.05 12.57 3.84
CA ASN A 40 8.86 12.26 2.66
C ASN A 40 8.31 11.10 1.81
N VAL A 41 6.97 11.01 1.71
CA VAL A 41 6.29 9.97 0.93
C VAL A 41 6.71 10.09 -0.53
N ARG A 42 7.17 9.00 -1.13
CA ARG A 42 7.60 8.91 -2.53
C ARG A 42 6.96 7.71 -3.18
N ILE A 43 6.37 7.91 -4.35
CA ILE A 43 5.80 6.85 -5.19
C ILE A 43 6.84 6.48 -6.25
N ASN A 44 7.07 5.18 -6.44
CA ASN A 44 7.91 4.69 -7.51
C ASN A 44 7.11 4.58 -8.81
N PHE A 45 7.68 5.07 -9.92
CA PHE A 45 7.09 4.96 -11.25
C PHE A 45 7.89 3.96 -12.07
N ASP A 46 7.44 2.70 -12.07
CA ASP A 46 7.96 1.65 -12.95
C ASP A 46 7.00 1.47 -14.14
N LYS A 47 7.54 1.38 -15.35
CA LYS A 47 6.81 1.12 -16.60
C LYS A 47 6.05 -0.21 -16.59
N TYR A 48 6.31 -1.11 -15.64
CA TYR A 48 5.65 -2.41 -15.50
C TYR A 48 4.69 -2.51 -14.30
N SER A 49 4.49 -1.41 -13.55
CA SER A 49 3.49 -1.38 -12.48
C SER A 49 2.08 -1.27 -13.08
N LEU A 50 1.53 -2.41 -13.51
CA LEU A 50 0.20 -2.51 -14.10
C LEU A 50 -0.86 -2.02 -13.11
N ASN A 51 -1.07 -2.82 -12.07
CA ASN A 51 -2.15 -2.63 -11.13
C ASN A 51 -1.64 -2.36 -9.71
N SER A 52 -0.32 -2.30 -9.53
CA SER A 52 0.37 -2.09 -8.28
C SER A 52 0.85 -0.65 -8.10
N LEU A 53 0.94 -0.20 -6.86
CA LEU A 53 1.65 1.02 -6.49
C LEU A 53 2.53 0.73 -5.27
N ASN A 54 3.77 1.23 -5.31
CA ASN A 54 4.73 1.04 -4.23
C ASN A 54 5.63 2.27 -4.08
N GLY A 55 6.36 2.31 -2.98
CA GLY A 55 7.21 3.46 -2.70
C GLY A 55 7.76 3.46 -1.28
N PHE A 56 8.23 4.62 -0.85
CA PHE A 56 8.92 4.79 0.42
C PHE A 56 8.34 5.97 1.21
N PHE A 57 8.49 5.91 2.52
CA PHE A 57 8.21 7.03 3.40
C PHE A 57 9.06 6.91 4.67
N GLU A 58 9.04 7.97 5.48
CA GLU A 58 9.66 8.02 6.79
C GLU A 58 8.61 8.28 7.86
N ASP A 59 8.74 7.67 9.03
CA ASP A 59 7.90 7.96 10.20
C ASP A 59 8.74 7.75 11.45
N ASP A 60 8.65 8.64 12.44
CA ASP A 60 9.45 8.56 13.68
C ASP A 60 10.98 8.31 13.44
N GLY A 61 11.59 9.02 12.49
CA GLY A 61 13.01 8.89 12.15
C GLY A 61 13.40 7.56 11.48
N LYS A 62 12.43 6.78 11.04
CA LYS A 62 12.60 5.43 10.51
C LYS A 62 12.13 5.36 9.06
N ALA A 63 12.84 4.61 8.21
CA ALA A 63 12.47 4.44 6.81
C ALA A 63 11.63 3.17 6.57
N TYR A 64 10.63 3.30 5.71
CA TYR A 64 9.68 2.26 5.37
C TYR A 64 9.50 2.12 3.86
N PHE A 65 9.07 0.93 3.45
CA PHE A 65 8.61 0.64 2.10
C PHE A 65 7.16 0.22 2.17
N PHE A 66 6.32 0.71 1.25
CA PHE A 66 4.93 0.28 1.14
C PHE A 66 4.67 -0.33 -0.23
N LYS A 67 3.69 -1.23 -0.31
CA LYS A 67 3.11 -1.67 -1.58
C LYS A 67 1.65 -2.05 -1.43
N PHE A 68 0.87 -1.77 -2.46
CA PHE A 68 -0.46 -2.32 -2.66
C PHE A 68 -0.68 -2.72 -4.12
N HIS A 69 -1.64 -3.61 -4.35
CA HIS A 69 -2.22 -3.88 -5.67
C HIS A 69 -3.66 -3.41 -5.65
N GLN A 70 -4.19 -3.08 -6.81
CA GLN A 70 -5.62 -2.83 -6.98
C GLN A 70 -6.13 -3.70 -8.10
N GLU A 71 -7.13 -4.54 -7.83
CA GLU A 71 -7.76 -5.41 -8.82
C GLU A 71 -9.15 -4.90 -9.23
N GLU A 72 -9.61 -5.25 -10.43
CA GLU A 72 -11.00 -4.98 -10.80
C GLU A 72 -11.97 -5.64 -9.81
N ARG A 73 -12.94 -4.86 -9.30
CA ARG A 73 -13.95 -5.30 -8.31
C ARG A 73 -13.36 -5.75 -6.96
N GLU A 74 -12.17 -5.26 -6.61
CA GLU A 74 -11.54 -5.53 -5.31
C GLU A 74 -12.44 -5.17 -4.12
N GLU A 75 -13.32 -4.16 -4.24
CA GLU A 75 -14.28 -3.81 -3.18
C GLU A 75 -15.27 -4.95 -2.86
N ALA A 76 -15.48 -5.87 -3.80
CA ALA A 76 -16.35 -7.03 -3.66
C ALA A 76 -15.60 -8.33 -3.28
N MET A 77 -14.26 -8.30 -3.22
CA MET A 77 -13.46 -9.47 -2.86
C MET A 77 -13.25 -9.57 -1.34
N THR A 78 -13.48 -10.75 -0.77
CA THR A 78 -13.20 -11.04 0.65
C THR A 78 -12.11 -12.10 0.79
N GLY A 79 -11.04 -11.80 1.54
CA GLY A 79 -10.27 -12.82 2.25
C GLY A 79 -9.03 -13.45 1.60
N GLU A 80 -8.48 -12.93 0.50
CA GLU A 80 -7.35 -13.61 -0.19
C GLU A 80 -6.04 -12.83 -0.31
N TYR A 81 -6.00 -11.55 0.05
CA TYR A 81 -4.83 -10.72 -0.23
C TYR A 81 -3.74 -10.78 0.87
N TYR A 82 -2.52 -11.14 0.45
CA TYR A 82 -1.25 -11.18 1.20
C TYR A 82 -0.99 -12.38 2.14
N ARG A 83 -0.64 -13.53 1.53
CA ARG A 83 -0.24 -14.77 2.22
C ARG A 83 1.28 -14.88 2.53
N ALA A 84 1.93 -13.80 2.96
CA ALA A 84 3.35 -13.86 3.37
C ALA A 84 3.59 -14.83 4.55
N GLU A 85 2.56 -15.01 5.37
CA GLU A 85 2.58 -15.91 6.52
C GLU A 85 2.71 -17.40 6.13
N ILE A 86 2.20 -17.80 4.95
CA ILE A 86 2.29 -19.19 4.48
C ILE A 86 3.74 -19.60 4.27
N LEU A 87 4.53 -18.72 3.64
CA LEU A 87 5.96 -18.98 3.39
C LEU A 87 6.76 -18.99 4.70
N SER A 88 6.44 -18.08 5.63
CA SER A 88 7.09 -18.07 6.94
C SER A 88 6.76 -19.31 7.78
N ARG A 89 5.51 -19.79 7.76
CA ARG A 89 5.12 -21.05 8.42
C ARG A 89 5.84 -22.27 7.84
N ALA A 90 6.25 -22.21 6.58
CA ALA A 90 7.09 -23.23 5.93
C ALA A 90 8.59 -23.10 6.27
N GLY A 91 8.99 -22.15 7.12
CA GLY A 91 10.38 -21.93 7.52
C GLY A 91 11.24 -21.20 6.47
N LEU A 92 10.62 -20.63 5.43
CA LEU A 92 11.35 -19.90 4.40
C LEU A 92 11.68 -18.48 4.89
N PRO A 93 12.90 -17.96 4.62
CA PRO A 93 13.29 -16.62 5.01
C PRO A 93 12.54 -15.61 4.11
N VAL A 94 11.46 -15.04 4.64
CA VAL A 94 10.66 -14.02 3.96
C VAL A 94 10.51 -12.79 4.83
N ASP A 95 10.48 -11.63 4.19
CA ASP A 95 10.25 -10.37 4.88
C ASP A 95 8.77 -10.27 5.26
N GLN A 96 8.51 -10.06 6.53
CA GLN A 96 7.17 -9.84 7.03
C GLN A 96 6.86 -8.33 7.06
N PRO A 97 5.64 -7.93 6.67
CA PRO A 97 5.20 -6.56 6.87
C PRO A 97 5.11 -6.28 8.38
N ILE A 98 5.48 -5.07 8.78
CA ILE A 98 5.31 -4.59 10.15
C ILE A 98 3.90 -4.04 10.40
N HIS A 99 3.23 -3.57 9.33
CA HIS A 99 1.82 -3.20 9.32
C HIS A 99 1.16 -3.74 8.06
N MET A 100 -0.08 -4.20 8.20
CA MET A 100 -0.86 -4.67 7.07
C MET A 100 -2.34 -4.34 7.24
N SER A 101 -2.97 -3.97 6.14
CA SER A 101 -4.42 -3.99 5.99
C SER A 101 -4.77 -4.94 4.86
N ALA A 102 -5.75 -5.80 5.10
CA ALA A 102 -6.36 -6.67 4.10
C ALA A 102 -7.81 -6.26 3.80
N GLN A 103 -8.23 -5.07 4.26
CA GLN A 103 -9.59 -4.57 4.04
C GLN A 103 -9.81 -4.22 2.57
N PRO A 104 -10.93 -4.65 1.96
CA PRO A 104 -11.30 -4.28 0.60
C PRO A 104 -11.23 -2.78 0.34
N GLY A 105 -10.40 -2.38 -0.62
CA GLY A 105 -10.23 -0.98 -1.01
C GLY A 105 -9.22 -0.18 -0.18
N GLU A 106 -8.62 -0.81 0.84
CA GLU A 106 -7.61 -0.25 1.74
C GLU A 106 -6.45 -1.21 1.97
N GLN A 107 -6.27 -2.19 1.07
CA GLN A 107 -5.21 -3.17 1.18
C GLN A 107 -3.85 -2.50 1.00
N ILE A 108 -2.96 -2.70 1.96
CA ILE A 108 -1.62 -2.15 1.91
C ILE A 108 -0.71 -2.90 2.86
N LEU A 109 0.53 -3.15 2.42
CA LEU A 109 1.59 -3.68 3.25
C LEU A 109 2.65 -2.62 3.49
N VAL A 110 3.12 -2.53 4.72
CA VAL A 110 4.24 -1.69 5.13
C VAL A 110 5.36 -2.56 5.69
N TYR A 111 6.56 -2.37 5.17
CA TYR A 111 7.76 -3.07 5.57
C TYR A 111 8.77 -2.09 6.14
N ARG A 112 9.61 -2.58 7.05
CA ARG A 112 10.82 -1.87 7.41
C ARG A 112 11.74 -1.80 6.20
N ARG A 113 12.24 -0.61 5.86
CA ARG A 113 13.27 -0.50 4.82
C ARG A 113 14.59 -1.05 5.37
N ARG A 114 15.16 -2.02 4.68
CA ARG A 114 16.54 -2.46 4.90
C ARG A 114 17.49 -1.47 4.25
N THR A 115 18.53 -1.10 4.98
CA THR A 115 19.68 -0.32 4.50
C THR A 115 20.63 -1.20 3.72
#